data_AF-A0A9W8WU39-F1
#
_entry.id   AF-A0A9W8WU39-F1
#
_cell.length_a   1.000
_cell.length_b   1.000
_cell.length_c   1.000
_cell.angle_alpha   90.00
_cell.angle_beta   90.00
_cell.angle_gamma   90.00
#
_symmetry.space_group_name_H-M   'P 1'
#
loop_
_entity.id
_entity.type
_entity.pdbx_description
1 polymer ?
#
loop_
_entity_poly.entity_id
_entity_poly.type
_entity_poly.pdbx_seq_one_letter_code
_entity_poly.pdbx_strand_id
1 'polypeptide(L)'
;METVTNAYDNVKAALSTAPPSDAYLAWNASGVEVIKPDEEETAQKIGATMNKMQQHNFDQHRHCFRATHVKTQGIVKGRLTVLPDLPSHLQQGLFKTPGKTYDVAARYANEPVFLQADQEPGPRGLGLRIFGVEGQRLPSADQDASTQDFFFNNAPMIELTDLPTCLEIMQLREKYFDSPLKLGAATKLRTDAIKQAAPFQLPNTNLISHSFYTQSAFRFGGYYGHISLVPVLDEMTSRTEKVKSGDSREQLKDWLIEYFQASGAKYELRVCKHDIMKQCRN
;
A
#
# COMPACT_ATOMS: atom_id res chain seq x y z
N MET A 1 25.45 1.71 9.88
CA MET A 1 24.01 2.05 9.96
C MET A 1 23.51 2.23 8.54
N GLU A 2 22.60 1.39 8.09
CA GLU A 2 21.93 1.58 6.81
C GLU A 2 20.97 2.77 6.89
N THR A 3 21.12 3.76 6.01
CA THR A 3 20.22 4.92 5.94
C THR A 3 18.83 4.47 5.50
N VAL A 4 17.78 5.19 5.90
CA VAL A 4 16.37 4.89 5.52
C VAL A 4 16.24 4.68 4.00
N THR A 5 16.86 5.54 3.19
CA THR A 5 16.87 5.45 1.72
C THR A 5 17.42 4.12 1.20
N ASN A 6 18.61 3.70 1.68
CA ASN A 6 19.23 2.43 1.27
C ASN A 6 18.32 1.21 1.55
N ALA A 7 17.57 1.20 2.65
CA ALA A 7 16.66 0.10 2.96
C ALA A 7 15.50 0.04 1.96
N TYR A 8 14.93 1.18 1.57
CA TYR A 8 13.90 1.22 0.52
C TYR A 8 14.45 0.75 -0.83
N ASP A 9 15.67 1.14 -1.19
CA ASP A 9 16.30 0.73 -2.45
C ASP A 9 16.60 -0.78 -2.49
N ASN A 10 17.02 -1.36 -1.36
CA ASN A 10 17.20 -2.80 -1.22
C ASN A 10 15.88 -3.57 -1.36
N VAL A 11 14.80 -3.09 -0.70
CA VAL A 11 13.47 -3.68 -0.83
C VAL A 11 12.96 -3.58 -2.26
N LYS A 12 13.15 -2.43 -2.91
CA LYS A 12 12.83 -2.22 -4.32
C LYS A 12 13.53 -3.23 -5.23
N ALA A 13 14.85 -3.39 -5.08
CA ALA A 13 15.65 -4.32 -5.86
C ALA A 13 15.24 -5.78 -5.65
N ALA A 14 14.81 -6.16 -4.43
CA ALA A 14 14.33 -7.50 -4.14
C ALA A 14 12.93 -7.78 -4.72
N LEU A 15 12.09 -6.75 -4.84
CA LEU A 15 10.72 -6.87 -5.33
C LEU A 15 10.63 -6.83 -6.86
N SER A 16 11.41 -5.97 -7.52
CA SER A 16 11.42 -5.87 -8.99
C SER A 16 12.42 -6.84 -9.60
N THR A 17 11.97 -7.55 -10.62
CA THR A 17 12.85 -8.31 -11.54
C THR A 17 12.84 -7.72 -12.95
N ALA A 18 12.05 -6.66 -13.18
CA ALA A 18 11.92 -6.00 -14.46
C ALA A 18 13.07 -5.00 -14.65
N PRO A 19 13.65 -4.90 -15.88
CA PRO A 19 14.64 -3.88 -16.17
C PRO A 19 14.00 -2.48 -16.10
N PRO A 20 14.73 -1.45 -15.64
CA PRO A 20 14.18 -0.10 -15.59
C PRO A 20 13.76 0.41 -16.97
N SER A 21 12.58 1.03 -17.05
CA SER A 21 12.06 1.56 -18.31
C SER A 21 11.45 2.96 -18.15
N ASP A 22 11.82 3.88 -19.03
CA ASP A 22 11.22 5.22 -19.11
C ASP A 22 10.05 5.28 -20.11
N ALA A 23 9.72 4.16 -20.75
CA ALA A 23 8.68 4.08 -21.76
C ALA A 23 7.29 4.08 -21.11
N TYR A 24 6.37 4.82 -21.71
CA TYR A 24 4.96 4.63 -21.43
C TYR A 24 4.49 3.38 -22.15
N LEU A 25 3.87 2.46 -21.43
CA LEU A 25 3.25 1.29 -22.03
C LEU A 25 1.75 1.54 -22.14
N ALA A 26 1.24 1.44 -23.37
CA ALA A 26 -0.16 1.68 -23.68
C ALA A 26 -1.03 0.64 -22.96
N TRP A 27 -2.19 1.05 -22.44
CA TRP A 27 -3.06 0.15 -21.67
C TRP A 27 -3.56 -1.05 -22.49
N ASN A 28 -3.60 -0.90 -23.82
CA ASN A 28 -4.05 -1.92 -24.77
C ASN A 28 -2.88 -2.59 -25.52
N ALA A 29 -1.64 -2.40 -25.07
CA ALA A 29 -0.50 -3.11 -25.66
C ALA A 29 -0.65 -4.63 -25.42
N SER A 30 -0.17 -5.44 -26.37
CA SER A 30 -0.20 -6.89 -26.24
C SER A 30 0.56 -7.33 -25.00
N GLY A 31 -0.05 -8.20 -24.19
CA GLY A 31 0.56 -8.76 -22.97
C GLY A 31 0.39 -7.93 -21.70
N VAL A 32 -0.37 -6.82 -21.72
CA VAL A 32 -0.66 -6.00 -20.53
C VAL A 32 -1.57 -6.73 -19.55
N GLU A 33 -2.61 -7.40 -20.04
CA GLU A 33 -3.55 -8.16 -19.24
C GLU A 33 -3.93 -9.44 -19.98
N VAL A 34 -3.88 -10.57 -19.27
CA VAL A 34 -4.32 -11.87 -19.76
C VAL A 34 -5.12 -12.52 -18.64
N ILE A 35 -6.45 -12.47 -18.77
CA ILE A 35 -7.36 -13.12 -17.83
C ILE A 35 -7.21 -14.64 -17.97
N LYS A 36 -6.80 -15.31 -16.88
CA LYS A 36 -6.65 -16.77 -16.90
C LYS A 36 -8.01 -17.46 -16.72
N PRO A 37 -8.23 -18.66 -17.29
CA PRO A 37 -9.50 -19.39 -17.14
C PRO A 37 -9.89 -19.68 -15.68
N ASP A 38 -8.90 -19.82 -14.79
CA ASP A 38 -9.04 -20.15 -13.36
C ASP A 38 -8.88 -18.93 -12.44
N GLU A 39 -8.83 -17.73 -13.00
CA GLU A 39 -8.58 -16.48 -12.27
C GLU A 39 -9.62 -16.22 -11.18
N GLU A 40 -10.90 -16.28 -11.55
CA GLU A 40 -12.02 -16.06 -10.63
C GLU A 40 -12.05 -17.11 -9.50
N GLU A 41 -11.86 -18.39 -9.83
CA GLU A 41 -11.82 -19.47 -8.84
C GLU A 41 -10.65 -19.27 -7.86
N THR A 42 -9.48 -18.88 -8.37
CA THR A 42 -8.29 -18.61 -7.55
C THR A 42 -8.50 -17.40 -6.64
N ALA A 43 -9.10 -16.32 -7.15
CA ALA A 43 -9.46 -15.15 -6.36
C ALA A 43 -10.43 -15.49 -5.22
N GLN A 44 -11.44 -16.32 -5.48
CA GLN A 44 -12.36 -16.81 -4.45
C GLN A 44 -11.65 -17.64 -3.37
N LYS A 45 -10.70 -18.51 -3.76
CA LYS A 45 -9.88 -19.28 -2.80
C LYS A 45 -8.99 -18.39 -1.92
N ILE A 46 -8.43 -17.32 -2.49
CA ILE A 46 -7.67 -16.32 -1.73
C ILE A 46 -8.59 -15.66 -0.71
N GLY A 47 -9.77 -15.18 -1.15
CA GLY A 47 -10.77 -14.57 -0.25
C GLY A 47 -11.20 -15.50 0.89
N ALA A 48 -11.46 -16.78 0.59
CA ALA A 48 -11.79 -17.78 1.60
C ALA A 48 -10.65 -17.99 2.61
N THR A 49 -9.40 -18.03 2.14
CA THR A 49 -8.22 -18.14 3.01
C THR A 49 -8.07 -16.90 3.91
N MET A 50 -8.29 -15.70 3.36
CA MET A 50 -8.27 -14.46 4.13
C MET A 50 -9.37 -14.40 5.20
N ASN A 51 -10.56 -14.91 4.90
CA ASN A 51 -11.65 -15.01 5.88
C ASN A 51 -11.30 -15.96 7.04
N LYS A 52 -10.57 -17.05 6.79
CA LYS A 52 -10.06 -17.92 7.87
C LYS A 52 -9.09 -17.16 8.77
N MET A 53 -8.17 -16.38 8.22
CA MET A 53 -7.28 -15.53 9.04
C MET A 53 -8.04 -14.47 9.85
N GLN A 54 -9.12 -13.89 9.32
CA GLN A 54 -10.01 -13.03 10.12
C GLN A 54 -10.67 -13.81 11.27
N GLN A 55 -11.11 -15.04 11.02
CA GLN A 55 -11.68 -15.91 12.04
C GLN A 55 -10.65 -16.21 13.15
N HIS A 56 -9.39 -16.49 12.81
CA HIS A 56 -8.33 -16.65 13.80
C HIS A 56 -8.20 -15.42 14.71
N ASN A 57 -8.16 -14.21 14.14
CA ASN A 57 -8.14 -12.98 14.93
C ASN A 57 -9.39 -12.86 15.82
N PHE A 58 -10.58 -13.18 15.30
CA PHE A 58 -11.81 -13.15 16.09
C PHE A 58 -11.80 -14.16 17.24
N ASP A 59 -11.24 -15.35 17.03
CA ASP A 59 -11.15 -16.37 18.07
C ASP A 59 -10.16 -15.96 19.18
N GLN A 60 -9.04 -15.33 18.80
CA GLN A 60 -8.04 -14.81 19.74
C GLN A 60 -8.50 -13.57 20.52
N HIS A 61 -9.21 -12.65 19.86
CA HIS A 61 -9.46 -11.30 20.40
C HIS A 61 -10.93 -10.98 20.63
N ARG A 62 -11.85 -11.83 20.17
CA ARG A 62 -13.31 -11.63 20.20
C ARG A 62 -13.75 -10.32 19.53
N HIS A 63 -12.99 -9.89 18.52
CA HIS A 63 -13.23 -8.68 17.73
C HIS A 63 -13.02 -8.96 16.25
N CYS A 64 -13.94 -8.50 15.41
CA CYS A 64 -13.83 -8.66 13.96
C CYS A 64 -12.88 -7.60 13.40
N PHE A 65 -11.71 -8.05 12.94
CA PHE A 65 -10.73 -7.20 12.26
C PHE A 65 -10.81 -7.33 10.74
N ARG A 66 -10.11 -6.43 10.05
CA ARG A 66 -9.83 -6.56 8.61
C ARG A 66 -8.93 -7.78 8.35
N ALA A 67 -8.92 -8.32 7.13
CA ALA A 67 -8.09 -9.49 6.80
C ALA A 67 -6.59 -9.18 6.81
N THR A 68 -6.22 -8.01 6.32
CA THR A 68 -4.92 -7.39 6.48
C THR A 68 -5.14 -5.98 7.01
N HIS A 69 -4.07 -5.27 7.31
CA HIS A 69 -4.11 -3.94 7.85
C HIS A 69 -4.87 -3.86 9.19
N VAL A 70 -4.70 -4.90 10.02
CA VAL A 70 -5.50 -5.17 11.23
C VAL A 70 -5.45 -3.99 12.20
N LYS A 71 -4.23 -3.52 12.53
CA LYS A 71 -4.03 -2.44 13.50
C LYS A 71 -4.16 -1.07 12.82
N THR A 72 -5.20 -0.31 13.19
CA THR A 72 -5.30 1.10 12.83
C THR A 72 -4.32 1.92 13.67
N GLN A 73 -3.54 2.78 13.03
CA GLN A 73 -2.63 3.72 13.68
C GLN A 73 -3.28 5.09 13.87
N GLY A 74 -4.10 5.53 12.90
CA GLY A 74 -4.86 6.76 13.04
C GLY A 74 -5.73 7.02 11.83
N ILE A 75 -6.76 7.85 12.02
CA ILE A 75 -7.64 8.31 10.95
C ILE A 75 -7.65 9.84 11.00
N VAL A 76 -7.31 10.45 9.88
CA VAL A 76 -7.27 11.91 9.73
C VAL A 76 -8.15 12.36 8.59
N LYS A 77 -8.64 13.60 8.69
CA LYS A 77 -9.40 14.28 7.63
C LYS A 77 -8.48 15.28 6.95
N GLY A 78 -8.69 15.51 5.67
CA GLY A 78 -7.90 16.47 4.92
C GLY A 78 -8.59 16.89 3.63
N ARG A 79 -7.79 17.47 2.73
CA ARG A 79 -8.24 17.90 1.40
C ARG A 79 -7.25 17.44 0.33
N LEU A 80 -7.76 16.98 -0.80
CA LEU A 80 -6.97 16.71 -2.00
C LEU A 80 -7.30 17.79 -3.04
N THR A 81 -6.30 18.57 -3.45
CA THR A 81 -6.46 19.59 -4.50
C THR A 81 -5.72 19.17 -5.75
N VAL A 82 -6.43 19.10 -6.87
CA VAL A 82 -5.84 18.91 -8.20
C VAL A 82 -5.04 20.17 -8.55
N LEU A 83 -3.78 20.02 -8.96
CA LEU A 83 -2.93 21.17 -9.28
C LEU A 83 -3.57 22.05 -10.38
N PRO A 84 -3.61 23.39 -10.24
CA PRO A 84 -4.17 24.28 -11.25
C PRO A 84 -3.45 24.20 -12.61
N ASP A 85 -2.17 23.86 -12.58
CA ASP A 85 -1.27 23.72 -13.72
C ASP A 85 -0.97 22.25 -14.07
N LEU A 86 -1.82 21.31 -13.61
CA LEU A 86 -1.66 19.89 -13.90
C LEU A 86 -1.57 19.67 -15.42
N PRO A 87 -0.52 19.03 -15.95
CA PRO A 87 -0.39 18.78 -17.39
C PRO A 87 -1.62 18.08 -17.98
N SER A 88 -2.03 18.44 -19.19
CA SER A 88 -3.27 17.92 -19.81
C SER A 88 -3.33 16.39 -19.89
N HIS A 89 -2.19 15.73 -20.10
CA HIS A 89 -2.11 14.27 -20.12
C HIS A 89 -2.35 13.62 -18.74
N LEU A 90 -2.21 14.38 -17.64
CA LEU A 90 -2.51 13.97 -16.27
C LEU A 90 -3.94 14.30 -15.81
N GLN A 91 -4.70 15.09 -16.58
CA GLN A 91 -6.07 15.48 -16.27
C GLN A 91 -7.07 14.35 -16.62
N GLN A 92 -6.98 13.21 -15.93
CA GLN A 92 -7.78 12.01 -16.19
C GLN A 92 -8.66 11.65 -14.99
N GLY A 93 -9.89 11.16 -15.25
CA GLY A 93 -10.79 10.64 -14.22
C GLY A 93 -11.03 11.65 -13.08
N LEU A 94 -10.63 11.28 -11.87
CA LEU A 94 -10.71 12.11 -10.66
C LEU A 94 -9.97 13.46 -10.82
N PHE A 95 -8.89 13.48 -11.58
CA PHE A 95 -7.98 14.63 -11.75
C PHE A 95 -8.34 15.51 -12.96
N LYS A 96 -9.49 15.27 -13.61
CA LYS A 96 -9.89 15.95 -14.86
C LYS A 96 -10.07 17.47 -14.75
N THR A 97 -10.25 18.01 -13.54
CA THR A 97 -10.55 19.43 -13.31
C THR A 97 -9.45 20.05 -12.46
N PRO A 98 -8.47 20.75 -13.09
CA PRO A 98 -7.46 21.51 -12.37
C PRO A 98 -8.07 22.48 -11.34
N GLY A 99 -7.43 22.60 -10.17
CA GLY A 99 -7.90 23.43 -9.06
C GLY A 99 -9.08 22.87 -8.27
N LYS A 100 -9.71 21.77 -8.70
CA LYS A 100 -10.79 21.13 -7.94
C LYS A 100 -10.23 20.56 -6.63
N THR A 101 -10.93 20.80 -5.53
CA THR A 101 -10.58 20.26 -4.22
C THR A 101 -11.66 19.31 -3.73
N TYR A 102 -11.24 18.16 -3.20
CA TYR A 102 -12.08 17.14 -2.59
C TYR A 102 -11.78 17.03 -1.10
N ASP A 103 -12.81 16.74 -0.30
CA ASP A 103 -12.59 16.30 1.07
C ASP A 103 -12.13 14.85 1.07
N VAL A 104 -11.22 14.51 1.99
CA VAL A 104 -10.66 13.17 2.11
C VAL A 104 -10.61 12.69 3.56
N ALA A 105 -10.62 11.37 3.73
CA ALA A 105 -10.25 10.72 4.99
C ALA A 105 -9.12 9.72 4.70
N ALA A 106 -8.04 9.78 5.49
CA ALA A 106 -6.91 8.88 5.39
C ALA A 106 -6.81 8.02 6.65
N ARG A 107 -6.59 6.70 6.48
CA ARG A 107 -6.37 5.73 7.56
C ARG A 107 -4.97 5.16 7.46
N TYR A 108 -4.14 5.43 8.46
CA TYR A 108 -2.83 4.79 8.65
C TYR A 108 -2.99 3.45 9.38
N ALA A 109 -2.23 2.42 8.99
CA ALA A 109 -2.31 1.09 9.58
C ALA A 109 -1.00 0.29 9.48
N ASN A 110 -0.82 -0.71 10.36
CA ASN A 110 0.16 -1.78 10.14
C ASN A 110 -0.46 -2.82 9.19
N GLU A 111 0.26 -3.23 8.14
CA GLU A 111 -0.23 -4.15 7.11
C GLU A 111 -0.55 -5.59 7.56
N PRO A 112 0.17 -6.22 8.52
CA PRO A 112 0.02 -7.67 8.75
C PRO A 112 -1.40 -8.17 9.04
N VAL A 113 -1.57 -9.48 8.86
CA VAL A 113 -2.83 -10.23 9.05
C VAL A 113 -3.24 -10.41 10.52
N PHE A 114 -2.44 -9.95 11.47
CA PHE A 114 -2.69 -10.07 12.91
C PHE A 114 -2.41 -8.76 13.64
N LEU A 115 -2.89 -8.64 14.88
CA LEU A 115 -2.68 -7.46 15.72
C LEU A 115 -1.20 -7.36 16.17
N GLN A 116 -0.39 -6.68 15.36
CA GLN A 116 1.06 -6.55 15.57
C GLN A 116 1.42 -5.34 16.47
N ALA A 117 2.36 -5.54 17.41
CA ALA A 117 2.97 -4.44 18.16
C ALA A 117 3.85 -3.57 17.26
N ASP A 118 3.91 -2.27 17.53
CA ASP A 118 4.63 -1.31 16.68
C ASP A 118 6.15 -1.49 16.73
N GLN A 119 6.66 -2.19 17.73
CA GLN A 119 8.07 -2.56 17.86
C GLN A 119 8.51 -3.55 16.77
N GLU A 120 7.57 -4.35 16.26
CA GLU A 120 7.87 -5.34 15.23
C GLU A 120 7.92 -4.68 13.85
N PRO A 121 8.97 -4.96 13.05
CA PRO A 121 9.08 -4.43 11.70
C PRO A 121 8.00 -5.03 10.80
N GLY A 122 7.69 -4.30 9.72
CA GLY A 122 6.76 -4.75 8.71
C GLY A 122 6.30 -3.62 7.79
N PRO A 123 5.59 -3.97 6.71
CA PRO A 123 4.94 -2.99 5.86
C PRO A 123 3.85 -2.21 6.62
N ARG A 124 3.57 -1.01 6.13
CA ARG A 124 2.61 -0.04 6.67
C ARG A 124 1.71 0.42 5.54
N GLY A 125 0.43 0.59 5.81
CA GLY A 125 -0.55 1.00 4.81
C GLY A 125 -1.18 2.35 5.10
N LEU A 126 -1.67 2.96 4.02
CA LEU A 126 -2.50 4.15 4.06
C LEU A 126 -3.70 3.93 3.13
N GLY A 127 -4.91 3.92 3.68
CA GLY A 127 -6.15 3.96 2.89
C GLY A 127 -6.63 5.40 2.76
N LEU A 128 -6.84 5.89 1.54
CA LEU A 128 -7.32 7.24 1.26
C LEU A 128 -8.70 7.17 0.60
N ARG A 129 -9.72 7.64 1.31
CA ARG A 129 -11.06 7.84 0.76
C ARG A 129 -11.25 9.27 0.30
N ILE A 130 -11.77 9.44 -0.90
CA ILE A 130 -12.05 10.73 -1.52
C ILE A 130 -13.55 10.86 -1.70
N PHE A 131 -14.12 11.96 -1.20
CA PHE A 131 -15.56 12.22 -1.22
C PHE A 131 -15.95 13.19 -2.33
N GLY A 132 -17.22 13.15 -2.74
CA GLY A 132 -17.75 14.02 -3.80
C GLY A 132 -17.19 13.71 -5.19
N VAL A 133 -16.81 12.45 -5.41
CA VAL A 133 -16.32 11.99 -6.71
C VAL A 133 -17.52 11.81 -7.63
N GLU A 134 -17.45 12.34 -8.83
CA GLU A 134 -18.51 12.28 -9.84
C GLU A 134 -18.09 11.36 -11.00
N GLY A 135 -19.05 10.96 -11.83
CA GLY A 135 -18.81 10.20 -13.06
C GLY A 135 -19.19 8.73 -12.97
N GLN A 136 -19.08 8.05 -14.10
CA GLN A 136 -19.49 6.65 -14.25
C GLN A 136 -18.70 5.72 -13.32
N ARG A 137 -19.37 4.69 -12.80
CA ARG A 137 -18.77 3.64 -11.98
C ARG A 137 -18.56 2.36 -12.79
N LEU A 138 -17.71 1.49 -12.27
CA LEU A 138 -17.58 0.15 -12.84
C LEU A 138 -18.94 -0.56 -12.76
N PRO A 139 -19.30 -1.42 -13.74
CA PRO A 139 -20.63 -2.05 -13.77
C PRO A 139 -21.00 -2.83 -12.51
N SER A 140 -20.02 -3.41 -11.82
CA SER A 140 -20.19 -4.16 -10.57
C SER A 140 -20.18 -3.29 -9.31
N ALA A 141 -19.88 -2.00 -9.42
CA ALA A 141 -19.87 -1.08 -8.29
C ALA A 141 -21.25 -0.45 -8.06
N ASP A 142 -21.46 0.08 -6.85
CA ASP A 142 -22.61 0.92 -6.54
C ASP A 142 -22.58 2.18 -7.43
N GLN A 143 -23.61 2.35 -8.26
CA GLN A 143 -23.71 3.46 -9.22
C GLN A 143 -24.01 4.80 -8.54
N ASP A 144 -24.59 4.79 -7.34
CA ASP A 144 -24.89 5.99 -6.56
C ASP A 144 -23.72 6.41 -5.66
N ALA A 145 -22.66 5.59 -5.58
CA ALA A 145 -21.49 5.89 -4.78
C ALA A 145 -20.81 7.19 -5.24
N SER A 146 -20.63 8.13 -4.31
CA SER A 146 -19.94 9.42 -4.54
C SER A 146 -18.52 9.43 -4.00
N THR A 147 -17.87 8.28 -3.91
CA THR A 147 -16.52 8.13 -3.34
C THR A 147 -15.59 7.33 -4.25
N GLN A 148 -14.30 7.59 -4.14
CA GLN A 148 -13.24 6.74 -4.70
C GLN A 148 -12.17 6.51 -3.64
N ASP A 149 -11.79 5.25 -3.47
CA ASP A 149 -10.78 4.84 -2.49
C ASP A 149 -9.47 4.46 -3.21
N PHE A 150 -8.35 4.89 -2.66
CA PHE A 150 -7.02 4.41 -3.01
C PHE A 150 -6.41 3.71 -1.81
N PHE A 151 -5.85 2.52 -2.02
CA PHE A 151 -5.13 1.78 -0.99
C PHE A 151 -3.65 1.81 -1.32
N PHE A 152 -2.84 2.20 -0.34
CA PHE A 152 -1.41 2.32 -0.49
C PHE A 152 -0.67 1.51 0.57
N ASN A 153 0.57 1.12 0.24
CA ASN A 153 1.53 0.47 1.11
C ASN A 153 2.87 1.23 1.05
N ASN A 154 3.63 1.30 2.14
CA ASN A 154 4.98 1.86 2.09
C ASN A 154 5.96 0.96 1.33
N ALA A 155 5.61 -0.31 1.11
CA ALA A 155 6.28 -1.15 0.13
C ALA A 155 5.96 -0.66 -1.30
N PRO A 156 6.96 -0.40 -2.15
CA PRO A 156 6.74 0.16 -3.49
C PRO A 156 6.05 -0.82 -4.45
N MET A 157 6.21 -2.12 -4.24
CA MET A 157 5.58 -3.18 -5.04
C MET A 157 5.05 -4.26 -4.11
N ILE A 158 4.15 -5.09 -4.63
CA ILE A 158 3.62 -6.25 -3.90
C ILE A 158 4.46 -7.49 -4.18
N GLU A 159 4.81 -8.23 -3.13
CA GLU A 159 5.64 -9.42 -3.18
C GLU A 159 4.93 -10.66 -3.76
N LEU A 160 3.60 -10.61 -3.84
CA LEU A 160 2.75 -11.74 -4.20
C LEU A 160 2.76 -12.09 -5.70
N THR A 161 3.23 -11.18 -6.56
CA THR A 161 3.51 -11.29 -8.02
C THR A 161 2.46 -11.84 -9.00
N ASP A 162 1.69 -12.86 -8.64
CA ASP A 162 0.60 -13.44 -9.42
C ASP A 162 -0.40 -14.17 -8.49
N LEU A 163 -1.52 -14.63 -9.04
CA LEU A 163 -2.57 -15.28 -8.26
C LEU A 163 -2.15 -16.62 -7.63
N PRO A 164 -1.47 -17.55 -8.35
CA PRO A 164 -0.98 -18.78 -7.72
C PRO A 164 -0.04 -18.52 -6.55
N THR A 165 0.93 -17.63 -6.73
CA THR A 165 1.90 -17.24 -5.69
C THR A 165 1.17 -16.59 -4.51
N CYS A 166 0.24 -15.67 -4.78
CA CYS A 166 -0.61 -15.07 -3.76
C CYS A 166 -1.37 -16.14 -2.94
N LEU A 167 -2.02 -17.09 -3.60
CA LEU A 167 -2.77 -18.15 -2.94
C LEU A 167 -1.87 -19.01 -2.05
N GLU A 168 -0.73 -19.46 -2.56
CA GLU A 168 0.23 -20.26 -1.77
C GLU A 168 0.72 -19.51 -0.52
N ILE A 169 1.06 -18.24 -0.65
CA ILE A 169 1.56 -17.42 0.46
C ILE A 169 0.46 -17.19 1.49
N MET A 170 -0.76 -16.89 1.05
CA MET A 170 -1.90 -16.72 1.96
C MET A 170 -2.22 -18.02 2.70
N GLN A 171 -2.13 -19.17 2.02
CA GLN A 171 -2.29 -20.49 2.66
C GLN A 171 -1.18 -20.79 3.66
N LEU A 172 0.07 -20.39 3.39
CA LEU A 172 1.16 -20.51 4.37
C LEU A 172 0.94 -19.60 5.59
N ARG A 173 0.51 -18.36 5.37
CA ARG A 173 0.18 -17.40 6.44
C ARG A 173 -0.97 -17.91 7.31
N GLU A 174 -2.00 -18.50 6.71
CA GLU A 174 -3.11 -19.11 7.44
C GLU A 174 -2.68 -20.37 8.20
N LYS A 175 -2.00 -21.31 7.53
CA LYS A 175 -1.55 -22.58 8.15
C LYS A 175 -0.64 -22.36 9.36
N TYR A 176 0.19 -21.33 9.31
CA TYR A 176 1.16 -20.99 10.35
C TYR A 176 0.82 -19.70 11.09
N PHE A 177 -0.46 -19.32 11.13
CA PHE A 177 -0.94 -18.07 11.73
C PHE A 177 -0.42 -17.88 13.16
N ASP A 178 -0.54 -18.91 14.00
CA ASP A 178 -0.09 -18.90 15.41
C ASP A 178 1.41 -19.20 15.59
N SER A 179 2.19 -19.33 14.52
CA SER A 179 3.59 -19.74 14.60
C SER A 179 4.50 -18.99 13.62
N PRO A 180 4.94 -17.77 13.98
CA PRO A 180 5.89 -16.99 13.17
C PRO A 180 7.18 -17.74 12.83
N LEU A 181 7.66 -18.60 13.73
CA LEU A 181 8.84 -19.43 13.49
C LEU A 181 8.60 -20.44 12.34
N LYS A 182 7.46 -21.14 12.35
CA LYS A 182 7.12 -22.11 11.29
C LYS A 182 6.82 -21.40 9.98
N LEU A 183 6.14 -20.26 10.02
CA LEU A 183 5.91 -19.41 8.84
C LEU A 183 7.25 -18.99 8.23
N GLY A 184 8.16 -18.46 9.05
CA GLY A 184 9.50 -18.06 8.61
C GLY A 184 10.32 -19.21 8.03
N ALA A 185 10.25 -20.40 8.63
CA ALA A 185 10.90 -21.60 8.10
C ALA A 185 10.31 -22.01 6.73
N ALA A 186 8.98 -22.03 6.59
CA ALA A 186 8.31 -22.39 5.35
C ALA A 186 8.60 -21.38 4.23
N THR A 187 8.53 -20.08 4.51
CA THR A 187 8.80 -19.03 3.53
C THR A 187 10.25 -19.06 3.04
N LYS A 188 11.22 -19.41 3.90
CA LYS A 188 12.65 -19.57 3.52
C LYS A 188 12.91 -20.71 2.55
N LEU A 189 12.02 -21.70 2.46
CA LEU A 189 12.16 -22.83 1.53
C LEU A 189 11.62 -22.52 0.14
N ARG A 190 10.93 -21.39 -0.04
CA ARG A 190 10.41 -20.98 -1.34
C ARG A 190 11.52 -20.46 -2.24
N THR A 191 11.34 -20.62 -3.55
CA THR A 191 12.28 -20.11 -4.56
C THR A 191 12.31 -18.57 -4.63
N ASP A 192 11.22 -17.92 -4.21
CA ASP A 192 11.06 -16.46 -4.15
C ASP A 192 11.26 -15.89 -2.73
N ALA A 193 11.89 -16.62 -1.81
CA ALA A 193 12.02 -16.26 -0.39
C ALA A 193 12.56 -14.85 -0.14
N ILE A 194 13.52 -14.39 -0.95
CA ILE A 194 14.08 -13.03 -0.86
C ILE A 194 12.99 -11.98 -1.09
N LYS A 195 12.15 -12.18 -2.11
CA LYS A 195 11.04 -11.29 -2.44
C LYS A 195 9.99 -11.29 -1.32
N GLN A 196 9.66 -12.47 -0.80
CA GLN A 196 8.69 -12.62 0.30
C GLN A 196 9.12 -11.97 1.61
N ALA A 197 10.44 -11.92 1.87
CA ALA A 197 10.99 -11.28 3.06
C ALA A 197 11.17 -9.75 2.91
N ALA A 198 11.22 -9.24 1.68
CA ALA A 198 11.61 -7.85 1.41
C ALA A 198 10.75 -6.80 2.13
N PRO A 199 9.40 -6.86 2.14
CA PRO A 199 8.58 -5.85 2.83
C PRO A 199 8.88 -5.71 4.33
N PHE A 200 9.36 -6.77 4.98
CA PHE A 200 9.72 -6.76 6.41
C PHE A 200 11.08 -6.12 6.71
N GLN A 201 11.85 -5.78 5.67
CA GLN A 201 13.11 -5.05 5.80
C GLN A 201 12.92 -3.53 5.73
N LEU A 202 11.69 -3.07 5.51
CA LEU A 202 11.36 -1.65 5.50
C LEU A 202 11.65 -0.99 6.85
N PRO A 203 12.15 0.26 6.88
CA PRO A 203 12.41 0.99 8.11
C PRO A 203 11.17 1.15 8.99
N ASN A 204 11.24 0.66 10.22
CA ASN A 204 10.19 0.86 11.22
C ASN A 204 10.32 2.26 11.87
N THR A 205 9.87 3.27 11.13
CA THR A 205 10.05 4.71 11.41
C THR A 205 8.71 5.44 11.43
N ASN A 206 8.71 6.72 11.78
CA ASN A 206 7.51 7.55 11.87
C ASN A 206 6.69 7.55 10.56
N LEU A 207 5.40 7.19 10.64
CA LEU A 207 4.55 6.96 9.47
C LEU A 207 4.36 8.20 8.59
N ILE A 208 4.48 9.41 9.16
CA ILE A 208 4.34 10.64 8.39
C ILE A 208 5.47 10.82 7.38
N SER A 209 6.64 10.21 7.61
CA SER A 209 7.80 10.31 6.71
C SER A 209 7.79 9.29 5.59
N HIS A 210 6.81 8.38 5.58
CA HIS A 210 6.76 7.31 4.58
C HIS A 210 6.16 7.82 3.27
N SER A 211 6.76 7.39 2.17
CA SER A 211 6.07 7.37 0.88
C SER A 211 5.18 6.14 0.82
N PHE A 212 4.00 6.27 0.25
CA PHE A 212 3.05 5.18 0.09
C PHE A 212 2.71 4.97 -1.39
N TYR A 213 2.54 3.73 -1.82
CA TYR A 213 2.40 3.32 -3.21
C TYR A 213 1.20 2.40 -3.37
N THR A 214 0.44 2.52 -4.45
CA THR A 214 -0.70 1.65 -4.68
C THR A 214 -0.33 0.19 -4.95
N GLN A 215 0.94 -0.07 -5.28
CA GLN A 215 1.53 -1.35 -5.74
C GLN A 215 0.92 -1.88 -7.06
N SER A 216 -0.38 -1.65 -7.29
CA SER A 216 -1.11 -1.96 -8.51
C SER A 216 -0.97 -0.86 -9.55
N ALA A 217 -1.06 -1.24 -10.82
CA ALA A 217 -1.16 -0.34 -11.96
C ALA A 217 -2.62 0.00 -12.24
N PHE A 218 -2.89 1.24 -12.66
CA PHE A 218 -4.22 1.67 -13.08
C PHE A 218 -4.17 2.17 -14.51
N ARG A 219 -5.22 1.90 -15.29
CA ARG A 219 -5.41 2.60 -16.56
C ARG A 219 -5.51 4.10 -16.29
N PHE A 220 -4.71 4.86 -17.03
CA PHE A 220 -4.58 6.29 -16.91
C PHE A 220 -4.50 6.92 -18.31
N GLY A 221 -5.65 7.34 -18.82
CA GLY A 221 -5.79 7.78 -20.21
C GLY A 221 -5.42 6.67 -21.21
N GLY A 222 -4.43 6.95 -22.05
CA GLY A 222 -3.88 6.02 -23.06
C GLY A 222 -2.84 5.03 -22.52
N TYR A 223 -2.45 5.13 -21.26
CA TYR A 223 -1.38 4.33 -20.65
C TYR A 223 -1.87 3.70 -19.34
N TYR A 224 -1.00 2.98 -18.63
CA TYR A 224 -1.19 2.78 -17.20
C TYR A 224 -0.20 3.64 -16.40
N GLY A 225 -0.55 3.85 -15.14
CA GLY A 225 0.30 4.49 -14.16
C GLY A 225 0.14 3.84 -12.80
N HIS A 226 1.19 3.96 -12.00
CA HIS A 226 1.15 3.67 -10.57
C HIS A 226 0.93 4.98 -9.82
N ILE A 227 0.26 4.93 -8.68
CA ILE A 227 0.01 6.13 -7.87
C ILE A 227 0.82 6.03 -6.59
N SER A 228 1.43 7.14 -6.19
CA SER A 228 2.11 7.26 -4.91
C SER A 228 1.69 8.53 -4.16
N LEU A 229 1.83 8.49 -2.84
CA LEU A 229 1.77 9.63 -1.93
C LEU A 229 3.17 9.85 -1.38
N VAL A 230 3.76 11.01 -1.66
CA VAL A 230 5.12 11.36 -1.25
C VAL A 230 5.05 12.51 -0.25
N PRO A 231 5.63 12.39 0.96
CA PRO A 231 5.65 13.49 1.93
C PRO A 231 6.57 14.61 1.43
N VAL A 232 6.14 15.87 1.62
CA VAL A 232 6.86 17.03 1.04
C VAL A 232 7.24 18.13 2.03
N LEU A 233 6.86 18.01 3.30
CA LEU A 233 7.30 18.96 4.33
C LEU A 233 8.63 18.50 4.94
N ASP A 234 9.57 19.42 5.14
CA ASP A 234 10.87 19.13 5.74
C ASP A 234 10.73 18.46 7.11
N GLU A 235 9.76 18.89 7.91
CA GLU A 235 9.43 18.31 9.22
C GLU A 235 8.89 16.89 9.16
N MET A 236 8.37 16.46 8.01
CA MET A 236 7.95 15.07 7.77
C MET A 236 9.14 14.27 7.23
N THR A 237 9.83 14.77 6.19
CA THR A 237 10.91 14.03 5.52
C THR A 237 12.17 13.86 6.38
N SER A 238 12.38 14.72 7.38
CA SER A 238 13.49 14.60 8.33
C SER A 238 13.26 13.58 9.46
N ARG A 239 12.04 13.05 9.61
CA ARG A 239 11.67 12.10 10.67
C ARG A 239 12.19 10.70 10.37
N THR A 240 13.43 10.47 10.80
CA THR A 240 14.19 9.24 10.59
C THR A 240 14.32 8.39 11.86
N GLU A 241 13.69 8.81 12.96
CA GLU A 241 13.64 8.06 14.20
C GLU A 241 13.03 6.66 13.99
N LYS A 242 13.68 5.65 14.57
CA LYS A 242 13.27 4.24 14.49
C LYS A 242 12.62 3.83 15.81
N VAL A 243 11.55 3.05 15.72
CA VAL A 243 10.96 2.37 16.89
C VAL A 243 11.98 1.39 17.44
N LYS A 244 12.14 1.39 18.77
CA LYS A 244 13.06 0.53 19.51
C LYS A 244 12.28 -0.55 20.27
N SER A 245 12.97 -1.63 20.62
CA SER A 245 12.37 -2.74 21.39
C SER A 245 11.88 -2.35 22.79
N GLY A 246 12.36 -1.23 23.35
CA GLY A 246 11.92 -0.71 24.65
C GLY A 246 10.80 0.33 24.57
N ASP A 247 10.39 0.73 23.36
CA ASP A 247 9.37 1.76 23.16
C ASP A 247 7.95 1.21 23.44
N SER A 248 6.94 2.08 23.40
CA SER A 248 5.54 1.67 23.49
C SER A 248 5.20 0.62 22.42
N ARG A 249 4.33 -0.34 22.75
CA ARG A 249 3.73 -1.25 21.74
C ARG A 249 2.83 -0.50 20.74
N GLU A 250 2.53 0.76 21.04
CA GLU A 250 1.72 1.70 20.28
C GLU A 250 2.53 2.90 19.77
N GLN A 251 3.88 2.79 19.73
CA GLN A 251 4.77 3.92 19.45
C GLN A 251 4.45 4.66 18.14
N LEU A 252 4.03 3.95 17.09
CA LEU A 252 3.70 4.58 15.80
C LEU A 252 2.39 5.37 15.90
N LYS A 253 1.38 4.83 16.61
CA LYS A 253 0.14 5.55 16.92
C LYS A 253 0.44 6.79 17.76
N ASP A 254 1.27 6.65 18.79
CA ASP A 254 1.58 7.74 19.72
C ASP A 254 2.26 8.91 18.99
N TRP A 255 3.25 8.63 18.13
CA TRP A 255 3.87 9.63 17.25
C TRP A 255 2.88 10.28 16.28
N LEU A 256 1.97 9.49 15.71
CA LEU A 256 0.98 10.00 14.76
C LEU A 256 0.00 10.97 15.45
N ILE A 257 -0.46 10.62 16.66
CA ILE A 257 -1.33 11.47 17.48
C ILE A 257 -0.61 12.76 17.86
N GLU A 258 0.62 12.65 18.38
CA GLU A 258 1.44 13.81 18.78
C GLU A 258 1.63 14.78 17.61
N TYR A 259 1.97 14.26 16.42
CA TYR A 259 2.17 15.09 15.23
C TYR A 259 0.88 15.80 14.81
N PHE A 260 -0.23 15.08 14.64
CA PHE A 260 -1.48 15.65 14.14
C PHE A 260 -2.23 16.53 15.16
N GLN A 261 -1.85 16.50 16.43
CA GLN A 261 -2.33 17.48 17.42
C GLN A 261 -1.71 18.87 17.21
N ALA A 262 -0.49 18.94 16.68
CA ALA A 262 0.25 20.18 16.53
C ALA A 262 0.37 20.67 15.07
N SER A 263 0.31 19.74 14.10
CA SER A 263 0.72 19.99 12.71
C SER A 263 -0.22 19.34 11.71
N GLY A 264 -0.18 19.83 10.46
CA GLY A 264 -0.85 19.21 9.33
C GLY A 264 0.16 18.54 8.40
N ALA A 265 -0.17 17.34 7.90
CA ALA A 265 0.66 16.66 6.91
C ALA A 265 0.37 17.16 5.49
N LYS A 266 1.41 17.21 4.64
CA LYS A 266 1.28 17.45 3.19
C LYS A 266 1.97 16.34 2.41
N TYR A 267 1.20 15.72 1.52
CA TYR A 267 1.67 14.75 0.55
C TYR A 267 1.41 15.26 -0.86
N GLU A 268 2.31 14.94 -1.79
CA GLU A 268 2.03 14.99 -3.22
C GLU A 268 1.51 13.63 -3.68
N LEU A 269 0.33 13.63 -4.30
CA LEU A 269 -0.16 12.48 -5.05
C LEU A 269 0.45 12.51 -6.44
N ARG A 270 1.27 11.52 -6.76
CA ARG A 270 2.00 11.44 -8.03
C ARG A 270 1.53 10.25 -8.85
N VAL A 271 1.46 10.43 -10.16
CA VAL A 271 1.25 9.34 -11.13
C VAL A 271 2.60 9.01 -11.76
N CYS A 272 3.09 7.81 -11.47
CA CYS A 272 4.39 7.33 -11.91
C CYS A 272 4.22 6.47 -13.17
N LYS A 273 5.19 6.54 -14.08
CA LYS A 273 5.26 5.65 -15.25
C LYS A 273 5.49 4.21 -14.79
N HIS A 274 5.46 3.28 -15.75
CA HIS A 274 5.57 1.83 -15.59
C HIS A 274 6.49 1.33 -14.47
N ASP A 275 7.59 2.02 -14.23
CA ASP A 275 8.59 1.61 -13.27
C ASP A 275 8.57 2.48 -11.99
N ILE A 276 8.18 1.87 -10.87
CA ILE A 276 8.23 2.48 -9.51
C ILE A 276 9.69 2.63 -9.04
N MET A 277 10.66 2.03 -9.74
CA MET A 277 12.09 2.13 -9.41
C MET A 277 12.68 3.51 -9.72
N LYS A 278 12.03 4.33 -10.56
CA LYS A 278 12.44 5.72 -10.81
C LYS A 278 11.48 6.69 -10.12
N GLN A 279 12.05 7.69 -9.43
CA GLN A 279 11.29 8.76 -8.78
C GLN A 279 10.21 9.31 -9.73
N CYS A 280 8.98 9.35 -9.22
CA CYS A 280 7.85 9.94 -9.90
C CYS A 280 8.18 11.41 -10.18
N ARG A 281 8.24 11.78 -11.46
CA ARG A 281 8.44 13.16 -11.89
C ARG A 281 7.12 13.91 -11.74
N ASN A 282 7.21 15.13 -11.24
CA ASN A 282 6.09 16.07 -11.09
C ASN A 282 5.49 16.45 -12.45
#